data_AF-S1RM09-F1
#
_entry.id   AF-S1RM09-F1
#
_cell.length_a   1.000
_cell.length_b   1.000
_cell.length_c   1.000
_cell.angle_alpha   90.00
_cell.angle_beta   90.00
_cell.angle_gamma   90.00
#
_symmetry.space_group_name_H-M   'P 1'
#
loop_
_entity.id
_entity.type
_entity.pdbx_description
1 polymer ?
#
loop_
_entity_poly.entity_id
_entity_poly.type
_entity_poly.pdbx_seq_one_letter_code
_entity_poly.pdbx_strand_id
1 'polypeptide(L)'
;MSLKALMIQEGNYFISTHILKDKKPKFFLTENVKGMMTKRHNIAVENIVSQFEKAGYDAFIHLLIASDYIVCVPQNRKKVFYVGFRKNLNIEFEPFKPYESKVTFKNAIFDLKDSVIPSLEK
;
A
#
# COMPACT_ATOMS: atom_id res chain seq x y z
N MET A 1 16.14 -17.78 5.87
CA MET A 1 16.62 -16.44 6.31
C MET A 1 15.42 -15.50 6.35
N SER A 2 14.86 -15.21 7.53
CA SER A 2 13.60 -14.46 7.65
C SER A 2 13.82 -12.97 7.35
N LEU A 3 13.19 -12.44 6.30
CA LEU A 3 13.08 -11.01 6.04
C LEU A 3 12.10 -10.41 7.06
N LYS A 4 12.61 -9.66 8.04
CA LYS A 4 11.77 -8.86 8.95
C LYS A 4 11.30 -7.59 8.24
N ALA A 5 10.02 -7.56 7.89
CA ALA A 5 9.29 -6.43 7.34
C ALA A 5 8.46 -5.76 8.44
N LEU A 6 8.27 -4.44 8.38
CA LEU A 6 7.29 -3.74 9.19
C LEU A 6 6.12 -3.25 8.30
N MET A 7 4.90 -3.66 8.64
CA MET A 7 3.66 -3.26 7.96
C MET A 7 2.91 -2.25 8.84
N ILE A 8 2.60 -1.07 8.29
CA ILE A 8 1.87 -0.01 9.02
C ILE A 8 0.55 0.26 8.30
N GLN A 9 -0.56 -0.07 8.96
CA GLN A 9 -1.92 -0.05 8.41
C GLN A 9 -2.71 1.23 8.69
N GLU A 10 -2.26 2.11 9.59
CA GLU A 10 -3.02 3.30 9.98
C GLU A 10 -2.17 4.58 9.95
N GLY A 11 -2.82 5.69 9.52
CA GLY A 11 -2.22 6.97 9.11
C GLY A 11 -1.51 7.81 10.17
N ASN A 12 -1.04 7.21 11.27
CA ASN A 12 -0.22 7.89 12.27
C ASN A 12 1.28 7.73 11.97
N TYR A 13 1.74 8.44 10.94
CA TYR A 13 3.14 8.43 10.47
C TYR A 13 4.16 8.78 11.57
N PHE A 14 3.78 9.57 12.57
CA PHE A 14 4.65 9.93 13.69
C PHE A 14 5.06 8.74 14.58
N ILE A 15 4.16 7.77 14.77
CA ILE A 15 4.45 6.56 15.55
C ILE A 15 5.40 5.66 14.75
N SER A 16 5.26 5.66 13.42
CA SER A 16 6.06 4.80 12.54
C SER A 16 7.55 5.14 12.54
N THR A 17 7.94 6.43 12.60
CA THR A 17 9.35 6.83 12.48
C THR A 17 10.18 6.46 13.70
N HIS A 18 9.59 6.45 14.90
CA HIS A 18 10.26 5.98 16.12
C HIS A 18 10.54 4.49 16.04
N ILE A 19 9.56 3.69 15.63
CA ILE A 19 9.70 2.24 15.46
C ILE A 19 10.77 1.92 14.40
N LEU A 20 10.83 2.69 13.31
CA LEU A 20 11.86 2.54 12.28
C LEU A 20 13.27 2.81 12.83
N LYS A 21 13.44 3.83 13.67
CA LYS A 21 14.73 4.15 14.30
C LYS A 21 15.17 3.09 15.30
N ASP A 22 14.22 2.52 16.06
CA ASP A 22 14.51 1.54 17.11
C ASP A 22 14.75 0.14 16.53
N LYS A 23 13.87 -0.32 15.64
CA LYS A 23 13.91 -1.69 15.10
C LYS A 23 14.80 -1.81 13.87
N LYS A 24 15.09 -0.70 13.19
CA LYS A 24 15.92 -0.63 11.97
C LYS A 24 15.64 -1.79 11.00
N PRO A 25 14.37 -2.04 10.59
CA PRO A 25 14.04 -3.12 9.67
C PRO A 25 14.76 -2.95 8.33
N LYS A 26 14.88 -4.03 7.56
CA LYS A 26 15.50 -3.96 6.21
C LYS A 26 14.65 -3.13 5.25
N PHE A 27 13.33 -3.27 5.38
CA PHE A 27 12.36 -2.49 4.64
C PHE A 27 11.08 -2.27 5.45
N PHE A 28 10.29 -1.28 5.06
CA PHE A 28 8.95 -1.06 5.57
C PHE A 28 7.96 -0.88 4.42
N LEU A 29 6.70 -1.17 4.71
CA LEU A 29 5.58 -0.92 3.81
C LEU A 29 4.47 -0.24 4.61
N THR A 30 4.01 0.91 4.13
CA THR A 30 2.80 1.55 4.63
C THR A 30 1.83 1.80 3.49
N GLU A 31 0.56 1.58 3.80
CA GLU A 31 -0.54 1.73 2.86
C GLU A 31 -1.39 2.92 3.27
N ASN A 32 -1.82 3.72 2.29
CA ASN A 32 -2.75 4.81 2.52
C ASN A 32 -3.76 4.98 1.37
N VAL A 33 -4.81 5.75 1.63
CA VAL A 33 -5.84 6.11 0.67
C VAL A 33 -5.32 7.10 -0.37
N LYS A 34 -5.86 7.00 -1.60
CA LYS A 34 -5.54 7.90 -2.72
C LYS A 34 -5.68 9.39 -2.39
N GLY A 35 -6.55 9.74 -1.43
CA GLY A 35 -6.77 11.13 -1.00
C GLY A 35 -5.51 11.86 -0.57
N MET A 36 -4.46 11.15 -0.13
CA MET A 36 -3.19 11.77 0.28
C MET A 36 -2.32 12.26 -0.88
N MET A 37 -2.60 11.87 -2.13
CA MET A 37 -1.87 12.33 -3.33
C MET A 37 -2.51 13.58 -3.98
N THR A 38 -3.48 14.20 -3.29
CA THR A 38 -4.11 15.43 -3.77
C THR A 38 -3.15 16.61 -3.54
N LYS A 39 -3.09 17.59 -4.45
CA LYS A 39 -2.16 18.76 -4.37
C LYS A 39 -2.09 19.43 -2.99
N ARG A 40 -3.20 19.41 -2.24
CA ARG A 40 -3.31 19.94 -0.87
C ARG A 40 -2.38 19.25 0.15
N HIS A 41 -1.96 18.02 -0.13
CA HIS A 41 -1.19 17.17 0.76
C HIS A 41 0.24 16.89 0.26
N ASN A 42 0.69 17.52 -0.84
CA ASN A 42 2.06 17.36 -1.34
C ASN A 42 3.11 17.71 -0.28
N ILE A 43 2.89 18.80 0.47
CA ILE A 43 3.76 19.22 1.58
C ILE A 43 3.83 18.14 2.67
N ALA A 44 2.70 17.48 2.96
CA ALA A 44 2.67 16.40 3.94
C ALA A 44 3.43 15.16 3.44
N VAL A 45 3.31 14.82 2.15
CA VAL A 45 4.05 13.71 1.54
C VAL A 45 5.54 13.98 1.54
N GLU A 46 5.98 15.18 1.15
CA GLU A 46 7.39 15.60 1.18
C GLU A 46 7.96 15.53 2.60
N ASN A 47 7.20 16.00 3.59
CA ASN A 47 7.60 15.90 5.00
C ASN A 47 7.76 14.45 5.46
N ILE A 48 6.85 13.55 5.07
CA ILE A 48 6.92 12.12 5.40
C ILE A 48 8.16 11.48 4.75
N VAL A 49 8.42 11.75 3.46
CA VAL A 49 9.62 11.27 2.77
C VAL A 49 10.89 11.76 3.46
N SER A 50 10.96 13.05 3.79
CA SER A 50 12.10 13.63 4.51
C SER A 50 12.31 12.96 5.88
N GLN A 51 11.24 12.61 6.59
CA GLN A 51 11.36 11.88 7.86
C GLN A 51 11.91 10.47 7.69
N PHE A 52 11.53 9.75 6.62
CA PHE A 52 12.09 8.43 6.32
C PHE A 52 13.55 8.50 5.88
N GLU A 53 13.92 9.51 5.09
CA GLU A 53 15.32 9.76 4.72
C GLU A 53 16.19 10.06 5.94
N LYS A 54 15.69 10.87 6.88
CA LYS A 54 16.34 11.15 8.17
C LYS A 54 16.44 9.91 9.07
N ALA A 55 15.53 8.95 8.91
CA ALA A 55 15.61 7.66 9.59
C ALA A 55 16.59 6.67 8.91
N GLY A 56 17.17 7.03 7.77
CA GLY A 56 18.15 6.22 7.05
C GLY A 56 17.55 5.28 5.99
N TYR A 57 16.39 5.64 5.43
CA TYR A 57 15.68 4.86 4.42
C TYR A 57 15.50 5.66 3.12
N ASP A 58 15.59 4.98 1.98
CA ASP A 58 15.16 5.49 0.69
C ASP A 58 13.69 5.10 0.50
N ALA A 59 12.82 6.09 0.34
CA ALA A 59 11.37 5.90 0.25
C ALA A 59 10.90 6.00 -1.20
N PHE A 60 10.19 4.96 -1.66
CA PHE A 60 9.59 4.84 -2.97
C PHE A 60 8.06 4.90 -2.83
N ILE A 61 7.42 5.77 -3.63
CA ILE A 61 5.97 5.98 -3.60
C ILE A 61 5.35 5.39 -4.86
N HIS A 62 4.42 4.45 -4.69
CA HIS A 62 3.71 3.83 -5.81
C HIS A 62 2.20 3.90 -5.59
N LEU A 63 1.50 4.46 -6.58
CA LEU A 63 0.04 4.36 -6.65
C LEU A 63 -0.32 3.05 -7.34
N LEU A 64 -0.90 2.11 -6.60
CA LEU A 64 -1.34 0.83 -7.14
C LEU A 64 -2.87 0.77 -7.16
N ILE A 65 -3.40 0.18 -8.23
CA ILE A 65 -4.83 -0.08 -8.39
C ILE A 65 -5.03 -1.59 -8.21
N ALA A 66 -5.83 -2.00 -7.22
CA ALA A 66 -6.01 -3.42 -6.90
C ALA A 66 -6.43 -4.27 -8.12
N SER A 67 -7.29 -3.73 -8.99
CA SER A 67 -7.73 -4.39 -10.23
C SER A 67 -6.63 -4.66 -11.25
N ASP A 68 -5.50 -3.95 -11.15
CA ASP A 68 -4.38 -4.07 -12.11
C ASP A 68 -3.29 -5.02 -11.57
N TYR A 69 -3.22 -5.20 -10.25
CA TYR A 69 -2.12 -5.91 -9.58
C TYR A 69 -2.55 -7.16 -8.80
N ILE A 70 -3.85 -7.33 -8.52
CA ILE A 70 -4.36 -8.50 -7.82
C ILE A 70 -5.48 -9.07 -8.67
N VAL A 71 -5.17 -10.15 -9.38
CA VAL A 71 -6.08 -10.83 -10.32
C VAL A 71 -7.45 -11.07 -9.69
N CYS A 72 -7.53 -11.42 -8.40
CA CYS A 72 -8.77 -11.82 -7.72
C CYS A 72 -9.65 -10.68 -7.15
N VAL A 73 -9.34 -9.39 -7.40
CA VAL A 73 -10.12 -8.28 -6.82
C VAL A 73 -10.95 -7.57 -7.90
N PRO A 74 -12.26 -7.88 -8.04
CA PRO A 74 -13.17 -7.22 -9.00
C PRO A 74 -13.60 -5.84 -8.49
N GLN A 75 -12.67 -5.05 -7.96
CA GLN A 75 -12.95 -3.74 -7.37
C GLN A 75 -11.87 -2.73 -7.78
N ASN A 76 -12.31 -1.58 -8.29
CA ASN A 76 -11.45 -0.43 -8.57
C ASN A 76 -11.03 0.28 -7.26
N ARG A 77 -10.18 -0.38 -6.47
CA ARG A 77 -9.65 0.14 -5.20
C ARG A 77 -8.24 0.69 -5.42
N LYS A 78 -8.12 2.03 -5.43
CA LYS A 78 -6.85 2.74 -5.61
C LYS A 78 -6.22 3.03 -4.25
N LYS A 79 -5.00 2.54 -4.02
CA LYS A 79 -4.24 2.73 -2.78
C LYS A 79 -2.83 3.21 -3.10
N VAL A 80 -2.28 4.02 -2.21
CA VAL A 80 -0.91 4.52 -2.28
C VAL A 80 -0.09 3.67 -1.34
N PHE A 81 1.01 3.14 -1.85
CA PHE A 81 1.96 2.35 -1.08
C PHE A 81 3.26 3.13 -0.98
N TYR A 82 3.76 3.26 0.23
CA TYR A 82 5.10 3.77 0.49
C TYR A 82 5.94 2.57 0.90
N VAL A 83 6.94 2.27 0.07
CA VAL A 83 7.92 1.22 0.32
C VAL A 83 9.22 1.92 0.66
N GLY A 84 9.82 1.63 1.80
CA GLY A 84 11.13 2.19 2.11
C GLY A 84 12.16 1.11 2.38
N PHE A 85 13.33 1.24 1.78
CA PHE A 85 14.47 0.34 1.97
C PHE A 85 15.56 1.06 2.73
N ARG A 86 16.28 0.32 3.59
CA ARG A 86 17.39 0.92 4.32
C ARG A 86 18.52 1.29 3.34
N LYS A 87 19.06 2.52 3.44
CA LYS A 87 20.06 3.09 2.52
C LYS A 87 21.28 2.20 2.26
N ASN A 88 21.68 1.43 3.27
CA ASN A 88 22.84 0.54 3.18
C ASN A 88 22.62 -0.70 2.29
N LEU A 89 21.39 -0.98 1.86
CA LEU A 89 21.08 -2.11 1.00
C LEU A 89 21.18 -1.77 -0.50
N ASN A 90 21.20 -0.47 -0.84
CA ASN A 90 21.28 0.03 -2.21
C ASN A 90 20.33 -0.70 -3.18
N ILE A 91 19.06 -0.79 -2.82
CA ILE A 91 18.03 -1.50 -3.58
C ILE A 91 17.33 -0.51 -4.50
N GLU A 92 17.39 -0.77 -5.81
CA GLU A 92 16.47 -0.17 -6.77
C GLU A 92 15.16 -0.96 -6.75
N PHE A 93 14.05 -0.27 -6.45
CA PHE A 93 12.73 -0.87 -6.41
C PHE A 93 11.89 -0.37 -7.57
N GLU A 94 11.57 -1.29 -8.49
CA GLU A 94 10.60 -1.05 -9.54
C GLU A 94 9.24 -1.67 -9.15
N PRO A 95 8.12 -0.98 -9.47
CA PRO A 95 6.81 -1.55 -9.23
C PRO A 95 6.60 -2.79 -10.10
N PHE A 96 5.79 -3.73 -9.59
CA PHE A 96 5.40 -4.92 -10.34
C PHE A 96 4.75 -4.53 -11.68
N LYS A 97 4.81 -5.42 -12.67
CA LYS A 97 4.02 -5.27 -13.90
C LYS A 97 2.56 -5.64 -13.61
N PRO A 98 1.58 -4.91 -14.15
CA PRO A 98 0.18 -5.26 -13.99
C PRO A 98 -0.10 -6.62 -14.66
N TYR A 99 -1.08 -7.35 -14.14
CA TYR A 99 -1.54 -8.60 -14.76
C TYR A 99 -2.35 -8.28 -16.03
N GLU A 100 -2.16 -9.10 -17.07
CA GLU A 100 -2.90 -8.94 -18.34
C GLU A 100 -4.39 -9.29 -18.21
N SER A 101 -4.73 -10.21 -17.31
CA SER A 101 -6.11 -10.64 -17.08
C SER A 101 -6.70 -10.03 -15.81
N LYS A 102 -7.93 -9.53 -15.92
CA LYS A 102 -8.70 -8.95 -14.82
C LYS A 102 -9.89 -9.83 -14.49
N VAL A 103 -10.11 -10.15 -13.22
CA VAL A 103 -11.34 -10.81 -12.78
C VAL A 103 -12.46 -9.78 -12.78
N THR A 104 -13.55 -10.14 -13.45
CA THR A 104 -14.78 -9.34 -13.47
C THR A 104 -15.67 -9.72 -12.30
N PHE A 105 -16.62 -8.85 -11.96
CA PHE A 105 -17.63 -9.13 -10.94
C PHE A 105 -18.39 -10.44 -11.21
N LYS A 106 -18.71 -10.69 -12.48
CA LYS A 106 -19.31 -11.96 -12.93
C LYS A 106 -18.41 -13.15 -12.59
N ASN A 107 -17.11 -13.08 -12.87
CA ASN A 107 -16.22 -14.21 -12.56
C ASN A 107 -16.04 -14.41 -11.05
N ALA A 108 -16.24 -13.37 -10.24
CA ALA A 108 -15.96 -13.42 -8.81
C ALA A 108 -17.11 -13.94 -7.94
N ILE A 109 -18.37 -13.63 -8.30
CA ILE A 109 -19.52 -13.92 -7.42
C ILE A 109 -20.78 -14.43 -8.15
N PHE A 110 -20.67 -14.83 -9.42
CA PHE A 110 -21.85 -15.24 -10.20
C PHE A 110 -22.51 -16.51 -9.67
N ASP A 111 -21.76 -17.35 -8.94
CA ASP A 111 -22.26 -18.50 -8.20
C ASP A 111 -23.25 -18.12 -7.08
N LEU A 112 -23.16 -16.90 -6.55
CA LEU A 112 -24.05 -16.42 -5.48
C LEU A 112 -25.39 -15.87 -5.98
N LYS A 113 -25.59 -15.76 -7.30
CA LYS A 113 -26.75 -15.05 -7.88
C LYS A 113 -28.11 -15.65 -7.49
N ASP A 114 -28.15 -16.97 -7.31
CA ASP A 114 -29.39 -17.73 -7.05
C ASP A 114 -29.61 -17.99 -5.55
N SER A 115 -28.61 -17.67 -4.71
CA SER A 115 -28.64 -17.92 -3.26
C SER A 115 -28.86 -16.65 -2.43
N VAL A 116 -29.27 -15.55 -3.06
CA VAL A 116 -29.44 -14.26 -2.38
C VAL A 116 -30.75 -14.24 -1.58
N ILE A 117 -30.66 -14.05 -0.27
CA ILE A 117 -31.81 -13.85 0.63
C ILE A 117 -32.02 -12.33 0.80
N PRO A 118 -33.27 -11.82 0.80
CA PRO A 118 -33.55 -10.40 1.04
C PRO A 118 -32.98 -9.93 2.37
N SER A 119 -32.52 -8.67 2.46
CA SER A 119 -32.18 -8.12 3.77
C SER A 119 -33.44 -7.98 4.61
N LEU A 120 -33.30 -8.10 5.93
CA LEU A 120 -34.36 -7.75 6.87
C LEU A 120 -34.72 -6.26 6.68
N GLU A 121 -35.99 -5.91 6.90
CA GLU A 121 -36.43 -4.52 6.93
C GLU A 121 -35.69 -3.76 8.05
N LYS A 122 -35.45 -2.48 7.79
CA LYS A 122 -34.63 -1.60 8.63
C LYS A 122 -35.34 -1.17 9.90
#